data_AF-A0A433GW45-F1
#
_entry.id   AF-A0A433GW45-F1
#
_cell.length_a   1.000
_cell.length_b   1.000
_cell.length_c   1.000
_cell.angle_alpha   90.00
_cell.angle_beta   90.00
_cell.angle_gamma   90.00
#
_symmetry.space_group_name_H-M   'P 1'
#
loop_
_entity.id
_entity.type
_entity.pdbx_description
1 polymer ?
#
loop_
_entity_poly.entity_id
_entity_poly.type
_entity_poly.pdbx_seq_one_letter_code
_entity_poly.pdbx_strand_id
1 'polypeptide(L)'
;MSHTSHSPEGATSARLNAPSSNSLKSRHLVMMALGSAIGTGLFVGTGSAIKAAGPAVIISYFAGCLLLVLVMRALGEMSAADPAPGSFSTYAGKAMGPTAGRALGWLWWIQIVIVIAAESTAAAQIINEAWPVIPQWVLALIFMCVFTAVNLLHVETLGETEFWFAMLKVLAVLGFLVVGVLLLINVLPAPSPGLANLTDHHGFMPNGLSGVAGALLVVVFAFGGTELATIAAAETDEPAKNVSRAIRTILIRVLVFYVGAVAVMVLAMPWDDETLSASPFVAVLNVAGLPAAEGVMTIIIVLAMLSALNANMYGGSRMLYSLARRGSAPKGLATINAKGVPYLSVILSVLGGFVAVVLNYLWPEVILNIMLNVVGSTILAVWTFALISQIILRRRADREGRTLPLKMWAFPGLSYFALALVAAIVVLGMTDPAIRVQLLATAALIVVLAVLSKVMVRNKDASEFNDLPPNTAAIQKVEEGRVD
;
A
#
# COMPACT_ATOMS: atom_id res chain seq x y z
N MET A 1 -37.88 -0.95 -62.72
CA MET A 1 -37.81 0.03 -61.62
C MET A 1 -37.95 -0.72 -60.31
N SER A 2 -36.83 -1.07 -59.70
CA SER A 2 -36.74 -1.81 -58.43
C SER A 2 -35.98 -0.93 -57.43
N HIS A 3 -36.71 -0.30 -56.51
CA HIS A 3 -36.09 0.47 -55.43
C HIS A 3 -35.94 -0.43 -54.20
N THR A 4 -34.69 -0.75 -53.88
CA THR A 4 -34.25 -1.34 -52.63
C THR A 4 -34.19 -0.27 -51.54
N SER A 5 -34.75 -0.59 -50.38
CA SER A 5 -34.69 0.19 -49.15
C SER A 5 -33.31 0.08 -48.49
N HIS A 6 -32.61 1.20 -48.31
CA HIS A 6 -31.48 1.29 -47.39
C HIS A 6 -31.94 1.90 -46.07
N SER A 7 -31.98 1.08 -45.01
CA SER A 7 -32.08 1.53 -43.61
C SER A 7 -30.74 2.12 -43.15
N PRO A 8 -30.73 3.26 -42.42
CA PRO A 8 -29.50 3.81 -41.85
C PRO A 8 -29.21 3.17 -40.47
N GLU A 9 -28.80 1.90 -40.44
CA GLU A 9 -28.18 1.30 -39.26
C GLU A 9 -26.66 1.38 -39.41
N GLY A 10 -26.04 2.41 -38.84
CA GLY A 10 -24.58 2.53 -38.90
C GLY A 10 -23.94 3.67 -38.12
N ALA A 11 -24.72 4.61 -37.57
CA ALA A 11 -24.16 5.80 -36.92
C ALA A 11 -24.26 5.82 -35.38
N THR A 12 -24.93 4.85 -34.75
CA THR A 12 -25.26 4.92 -33.30
C THR A 12 -24.32 4.09 -32.41
N SER A 13 -23.51 3.18 -32.95
CA SER A 13 -22.63 2.31 -32.14
C SER A 13 -21.27 2.92 -31.79
N ALA A 14 -20.92 4.10 -32.33
CA ALA A 14 -19.59 4.71 -32.17
C ALA A 14 -19.51 5.80 -31.08
N ARG A 15 -20.61 6.12 -30.36
CA ARG A 15 -20.64 7.18 -29.32
C ARG A 15 -20.73 6.68 -27.87
N LEU A 16 -20.78 5.37 -27.62
CA LEU A 16 -20.95 4.80 -26.28
C LEU A 16 -19.64 4.52 -25.51
N ASN A 17 -18.47 4.89 -26.05
CA ASN A 17 -17.16 4.68 -25.43
C ASN A 17 -16.47 5.98 -25.00
N ALA A 18 -17.20 7.08 -24.83
CA ALA A 18 -16.62 8.24 -24.17
C ALA A 18 -16.52 7.93 -22.67
N PRO A 19 -15.31 7.80 -22.07
CA PRO A 19 -15.20 7.73 -20.62
C PRO A 19 -15.91 8.96 -20.05
N SER A 20 -16.78 8.76 -19.06
CA SER A 20 -17.47 9.86 -18.41
C SER A 20 -16.45 10.94 -18.04
N SER A 21 -16.82 12.21 -18.18
CA SER A 21 -15.95 13.36 -17.87
C SER A 21 -15.41 13.36 -16.43
N ASN A 22 -15.93 12.44 -15.59
CA ASN A 22 -15.65 12.27 -14.17
C ASN A 22 -14.88 10.97 -13.85
N SER A 23 -14.37 10.25 -14.85
CA SER A 23 -13.53 9.07 -14.62
C SER A 23 -12.06 9.46 -14.35
N LEU A 24 -11.43 8.81 -13.36
CA LEU A 24 -10.03 9.05 -13.02
C LEU A 24 -9.12 8.67 -14.18
N LYS A 25 -8.33 9.62 -14.68
CA LYS A 25 -7.34 9.36 -15.72
C LYS A 25 -6.29 8.38 -15.20
N SER A 26 -5.72 7.57 -16.10
CA SER A 26 -4.61 6.63 -15.80
C SER A 26 -3.48 7.27 -14.96
N ARG A 27 -3.11 8.51 -15.29
CA ARG A 27 -2.14 9.29 -14.51
C ARG A 27 -2.58 9.58 -13.07
N HIS A 28 -3.87 9.79 -12.82
CA HIS A 28 -4.42 10.02 -11.48
C HIS A 28 -4.35 8.72 -10.68
N LEU A 29 -4.71 7.58 -11.27
CA LEU A 29 -4.63 6.29 -10.58
C LEU A 29 -3.18 5.91 -10.21
N VAL A 30 -2.23 6.14 -11.11
CA VAL A 30 -0.80 5.91 -10.83
C VAL A 30 -0.30 6.83 -9.72
N MET A 31 -0.67 8.12 -9.75
CA MET A 31 -0.26 9.07 -8.72
C MET A 31 -0.95 8.83 -7.38
N MET A 32 -2.22 8.41 -7.36
CA MET A 32 -2.92 7.99 -6.14
C MET A 32 -2.24 6.78 -5.51
N ALA A 33 -1.86 5.79 -6.32
CA ALA A 33 -1.15 4.62 -5.80
C ALA A 33 0.25 4.97 -5.24
N LEU A 34 0.95 5.91 -5.88
CA LEU A 34 2.22 6.43 -5.37
C LEU A 34 2.03 7.26 -4.08
N GLY A 35 0.96 8.06 -4.01
CA GLY A 35 0.57 8.82 -2.83
C GLY A 35 0.22 7.91 -1.65
N SER A 36 -0.38 6.75 -1.91
CA SER A 36 -0.70 5.75 -0.88
C SER A 36 0.52 5.01 -0.32
N ALA A 37 1.58 4.89 -1.12
CA ALA A 37 2.82 4.25 -0.68
C ALA A 37 3.63 5.17 0.25
N ILE A 38 3.65 6.47 -0.04
CA ILE A 38 4.39 7.45 0.77
C ILE A 38 3.49 7.95 1.91
N GLY A 39 3.60 7.28 3.06
CA GLY A 39 2.85 7.60 4.28
C GLY A 39 3.67 7.29 5.53
N THR A 40 2.99 6.76 6.54
CA THR A 40 3.58 6.46 7.85
C THR A 40 4.82 5.56 7.76
N GLY A 41 4.86 4.63 6.81
CA GLY A 41 5.98 3.70 6.70
C GLY A 41 7.31 4.37 6.35
N LEU A 42 7.30 5.39 5.48
CA LEU A 42 8.50 6.16 5.18
C LEU A 42 8.85 7.12 6.32
N PHE A 43 7.87 7.85 6.86
CA PHE A 43 8.17 8.96 7.76
C PHE A 43 8.41 8.53 9.22
N VAL A 44 7.65 7.56 9.73
CA VAL A 44 7.75 7.09 11.13
C VAL A 44 8.29 5.66 11.19
N GLY A 45 7.84 4.80 10.27
CA GLY A 45 8.34 3.42 10.18
C GLY A 45 9.86 3.37 10.00
N THR A 46 10.44 4.28 9.24
CA THR A 46 11.90 4.38 9.08
C THR A 46 12.64 4.57 10.41
N GLY A 47 12.13 5.41 11.32
CA GLY A 47 12.75 5.61 12.64
C GLY A 47 12.73 4.33 13.48
N SER A 48 11.59 3.64 13.49
CA SER A 48 11.46 2.32 14.14
C SER A 48 12.39 1.27 13.52
N ALA A 49 12.53 1.26 12.19
CA ALA A 49 13.44 0.37 11.47
C ALA A 49 14.93 0.68 11.75
N ILE A 50 15.30 1.96 11.84
CA ILE A 50 16.65 2.40 12.23
C ILE A 50 16.94 1.95 13.66
N LYS A 51 16.02 2.18 14.60
CA LYS A 51 16.17 1.74 16.00
C LYS A 51 16.34 0.22 16.11
N ALA A 52 15.63 -0.54 15.28
CA ALA A 52 15.70 -1.99 15.27
C ALA A 52 17.00 -2.53 14.67
N ALA A 53 17.46 -2.02 13.54
CA ALA A 53 18.59 -2.60 12.79
C ALA A 53 19.91 -1.82 12.91
N GLY A 54 19.89 -0.59 13.43
CA GLY A 54 21.00 0.35 13.32
C GLY A 54 21.30 0.70 11.85
N PRO A 55 22.56 1.00 11.50
CA PRO A 55 22.96 1.31 10.12
C PRO A 55 22.65 0.19 9.11
N ALA A 56 22.60 -1.07 9.57
CA ALA A 56 22.23 -2.24 8.78
C ALA A 56 20.79 -2.21 8.27
N VAL A 57 19.95 -1.25 8.72
CA VAL A 57 18.63 -0.97 8.14
C VAL A 57 18.68 -0.80 6.62
N ILE A 58 19.79 -0.28 6.06
CA ILE A 58 19.98 -0.15 4.61
C ILE A 58 19.84 -1.51 3.92
N ILE A 59 20.34 -2.59 4.52
CA ILE A 59 20.18 -3.96 4.00
C ILE A 59 18.71 -4.35 3.99
N SER A 60 17.97 -4.06 5.06
CA SER A 60 16.52 -4.33 5.13
C SER A 60 15.77 -3.62 4.00
N TYR A 61 16.06 -2.34 3.75
CA TYR A 61 15.44 -1.57 2.67
C TYR A 61 15.80 -2.10 1.28
N PHE A 62 17.06 -2.47 1.03
CA PHE A 62 17.45 -3.08 -0.25
C PHE A 62 16.76 -4.43 -0.47
N ALA A 63 16.73 -5.30 0.54
CA ALA A 63 16.08 -6.59 0.46
C ALA A 63 14.57 -6.44 0.24
N GLY A 64 13.91 -5.57 0.99
CA GLY A 64 12.48 -5.26 0.81
C GLY A 64 12.18 -4.65 -0.56
N CYS A 65 13.04 -3.76 -1.07
CA CYS A 65 12.88 -3.17 -2.40
C CYS A 65 13.04 -4.22 -3.51
N LEU A 66 14.03 -5.10 -3.38
CA LEU A 66 14.22 -6.21 -4.32
C LEU A 66 13.00 -7.13 -4.34
N LEU A 67 12.48 -7.50 -3.16
CA LEU A 67 11.26 -8.29 -3.04
C LEU A 67 10.07 -7.58 -3.70
N LEU A 68 9.88 -6.30 -3.39
CA LEU A 68 8.80 -5.49 -3.93
C LEU A 68 8.81 -5.52 -5.47
N VAL A 69 9.95 -5.27 -6.10
CA VAL A 69 10.08 -5.24 -7.56
C VAL A 69 9.66 -6.57 -8.20
N LEU A 70 10.05 -7.69 -7.59
CA LEU A 70 9.70 -9.03 -8.06
C LEU A 70 8.20 -9.31 -7.90
N VAL A 71 7.61 -8.92 -6.76
CA VAL A 71 6.17 -9.05 -6.52
C VAL A 71 5.36 -8.19 -7.49
N MET A 72 5.76 -6.93 -7.70
CA MET A 72 5.08 -6.04 -8.64
C MET A 72 5.19 -6.56 -10.08
N ARG A 73 6.33 -7.15 -10.46
CA ARG A 73 6.48 -7.78 -11.77
C ARG A 73 5.55 -8.99 -11.92
N ALA A 74 5.41 -9.81 -10.88
CA ALA A 74 4.51 -10.95 -10.85
C ALA A 74 3.03 -10.52 -10.93
N LEU A 75 2.62 -9.53 -10.15
CA LEU A 75 1.29 -8.93 -10.20
C LEU A 75 1.00 -8.29 -11.56
N GLY A 76 2.00 -7.62 -12.13
CA GLY A 76 1.93 -7.03 -13.45
C GLY A 76 1.72 -8.05 -14.56
N GLU A 77 2.35 -9.22 -14.47
CA GLU A 77 2.13 -10.33 -15.42
C GLU A 77 0.68 -10.81 -15.36
N MET A 78 0.18 -11.10 -14.16
CA MET A 78 -1.20 -11.58 -13.99
C MET A 78 -2.22 -10.53 -14.41
N SER A 79 -1.99 -9.26 -14.03
CA SER A 79 -2.94 -8.17 -14.33
C SER A 79 -2.95 -7.76 -15.78
N ALA A 80 -1.80 -7.80 -16.47
CA ALA A 80 -1.76 -7.54 -17.91
C ALA A 80 -2.40 -8.67 -18.72
N ALA A 81 -2.38 -9.91 -18.21
CA ALA A 81 -3.01 -11.05 -18.86
C ALA A 81 -4.53 -11.12 -18.65
N ASP A 82 -5.00 -10.71 -17.47
CA ASP A 82 -6.39 -10.81 -17.06
C ASP A 82 -6.74 -9.65 -16.10
N PRO A 83 -7.08 -8.45 -16.64
CA PRO A 83 -7.46 -7.31 -15.82
C PRO A 83 -8.76 -7.57 -15.06
N ALA A 84 -8.66 -8.10 -13.84
CA ALA A 84 -9.82 -8.54 -13.06
C ALA A 84 -10.09 -7.63 -11.84
N PRO A 85 -11.35 -7.15 -11.65
CA PRO A 85 -11.72 -6.42 -10.45
C PRO A 85 -11.51 -7.30 -9.19
N GLY A 86 -10.82 -6.78 -8.19
CA GLY A 86 -10.43 -7.51 -6.97
C GLY A 86 -8.97 -7.97 -6.92
N SER A 87 -8.18 -7.77 -7.99
CA SER A 87 -6.72 -7.94 -8.02
C SER A 87 -6.23 -9.28 -7.41
N PHE A 88 -5.32 -9.24 -6.43
CA PHE A 88 -4.66 -10.38 -5.79
C PHE A 88 -5.66 -11.38 -5.23
N SER A 89 -6.79 -10.94 -4.66
CA SER A 89 -7.87 -11.82 -4.20
C SER A 89 -8.46 -12.63 -5.36
N THR A 90 -8.65 -12.01 -6.51
CA THR A 90 -9.17 -12.68 -7.72
C THR A 90 -8.13 -13.62 -8.32
N TYR A 91 -6.87 -13.21 -8.43
CA TYR A 91 -5.79 -14.08 -8.93
C TYR A 91 -5.56 -15.30 -8.03
N ALA A 92 -5.59 -15.13 -6.71
CA ALA A 92 -5.51 -16.23 -5.76
C ALA A 92 -6.72 -17.18 -5.89
N GLY A 93 -7.91 -16.64 -6.14
CA GLY A 93 -9.11 -17.42 -6.46
C GLY A 93 -8.93 -18.29 -7.70
N LYS A 94 -8.43 -17.71 -8.80
CA LYS A 94 -8.20 -18.42 -10.08
C LYS A 94 -7.06 -19.45 -9.99
N ALA A 95 -6.05 -19.18 -9.17
CA ALA A 95 -4.88 -20.04 -9.00
C ALA A 95 -5.12 -21.21 -8.04
N MET A 96 -5.61 -20.91 -6.83
CA MET A 96 -5.68 -21.84 -5.69
C MET A 96 -7.11 -22.17 -5.25
N GLY A 97 -8.12 -21.56 -5.88
CA GLY A 97 -9.53 -21.82 -5.65
C GLY A 97 -10.24 -20.78 -4.77
N PRO A 98 -11.58 -20.84 -4.67
CA PRO A 98 -12.41 -19.81 -4.06
C PRO A 98 -12.05 -19.48 -2.61
N THR A 99 -11.67 -20.49 -1.81
CA THR A 99 -11.29 -20.30 -0.40
C THR A 99 -10.07 -19.39 -0.27
N ALA A 100 -9.04 -19.58 -1.10
CA ALA A 100 -7.83 -18.77 -1.08
C ALA A 100 -8.13 -17.32 -1.49
N GLY A 101 -8.94 -17.13 -2.53
CA GLY A 101 -9.33 -15.80 -3.00
C GLY A 101 -10.10 -15.00 -1.94
N ARG A 102 -11.06 -15.63 -1.25
CA ARG A 102 -11.83 -14.98 -0.18
C ARG A 102 -11.00 -14.68 1.05
N ALA A 103 -10.23 -15.66 1.53
CA ALA A 103 -9.37 -15.49 2.70
C ALA A 103 -8.37 -14.35 2.47
N LEU A 104 -7.76 -14.29 1.29
CA LEU A 104 -6.83 -13.23 0.92
C LEU A 104 -7.51 -11.85 0.82
N GLY A 105 -8.73 -11.79 0.28
CA GLY A 105 -9.49 -10.54 0.22
C GLY A 105 -9.84 -9.99 1.60
N TRP A 106 -10.27 -10.87 2.53
CA TRP A 106 -10.50 -10.49 3.93
C TRP A 106 -9.22 -10.09 4.65
N LEU A 107 -8.13 -10.83 4.44
CA LEU A 107 -6.82 -10.50 5.02
C LEU A 107 -6.37 -9.11 4.61
N TRP A 108 -6.47 -8.79 3.31
CA TRP A 108 -6.12 -7.48 2.80
C TRP A 108 -7.06 -6.38 3.31
N TRP A 109 -8.36 -6.65 3.44
CA TRP A 109 -9.27 -5.65 4.01
C TRP A 109 -8.94 -5.36 5.48
N ILE A 110 -8.72 -6.40 6.31
CA ILE A 110 -8.28 -6.24 7.70
C ILE A 110 -6.98 -5.44 7.77
N GLN A 111 -6.02 -5.78 6.90
CA GLN A 111 -4.77 -5.03 6.77
C GLN A 111 -5.04 -3.54 6.54
N ILE A 112 -5.88 -3.17 5.58
CA ILE A 112 -6.17 -1.76 5.27
C ILE A 112 -6.84 -1.04 6.43
N VAL A 113 -7.72 -1.70 7.18
CA VAL A 113 -8.30 -1.13 8.40
C VAL A 113 -7.21 -0.76 9.42
N ILE A 114 -6.18 -1.60 9.56
CA ILE A 114 -5.05 -1.34 10.44
C ILE A 114 -4.12 -0.26 9.86
N VAL A 115 -3.96 -0.18 8.54
CA VAL A 115 -3.21 0.90 7.88
C VAL A 115 -3.87 2.26 8.17
N ILE A 116 -5.20 2.37 8.03
CA ILE A 116 -5.95 3.60 8.32
C ILE A 116 -5.70 4.06 9.77
N ALA A 117 -5.75 3.10 10.70
CA ALA A 117 -5.42 3.33 12.10
C ALA A 117 -3.99 3.81 12.32
N ALA A 118 -3.01 3.16 11.69
CA ALA A 118 -1.60 3.51 11.79
C ALA A 118 -1.32 4.92 11.26
N GLU A 119 -1.90 5.28 10.09
CA GLU A 119 -1.76 6.61 9.50
C GLU A 119 -2.31 7.72 10.41
N SER A 120 -3.49 7.51 10.97
CA SER A 120 -4.09 8.47 11.91
C SER A 120 -3.26 8.61 13.18
N THR A 121 -2.75 7.50 13.70
CA THR A 121 -1.98 7.45 14.95
C THR A 121 -0.62 8.11 14.79
N ALA A 122 0.07 7.85 13.69
CA ALA A 122 1.35 8.45 13.37
C ALA A 122 1.23 9.95 13.09
N ALA A 123 0.21 10.38 12.35
CA ALA A 123 -0.05 11.80 12.12
C ALA A 123 -0.30 12.54 13.44
N ALA A 124 -1.05 11.91 14.35
CA ALA A 124 -1.29 12.44 15.68
C ALA A 124 -0.02 12.50 16.53
N GLN A 125 0.83 11.47 16.45
CA GLN A 125 2.10 11.41 17.16
C GLN A 125 3.03 12.55 16.70
N ILE A 126 3.21 12.74 15.40
CA ILE A 126 4.06 13.80 14.84
C ILE A 126 3.59 15.20 15.29
N ILE A 127 2.28 15.47 15.28
CA ILE A 127 1.76 16.75 15.79
C ILE A 127 1.98 16.88 17.30
N ASN A 128 1.75 15.82 18.07
CA ASN A 128 1.92 15.86 19.52
C ASN A 128 3.38 16.06 19.94
N GLU A 129 4.32 15.43 19.25
CA GLU A 129 5.76 15.60 19.48
C GLU A 129 6.22 17.02 19.16
N ALA A 130 5.75 17.60 18.04
CA ALA A 130 6.10 18.97 17.66
C ALA A 130 5.40 20.03 18.53
N TRP A 131 4.12 19.81 18.84
CA TRP A 131 3.28 20.71 19.62
C TRP A 131 2.39 19.93 20.59
N PRO A 132 2.87 19.65 21.82
CA PRO A 132 2.16 18.83 22.82
C PRO A 132 1.00 19.58 23.50
N VAL A 133 0.19 20.30 22.72
CA VAL A 133 -0.96 21.09 23.19
C VAL A 133 -2.22 20.21 23.27
N ILE A 134 -2.37 19.26 22.34
CA ILE A 134 -3.51 18.35 22.26
C ILE A 134 -3.00 16.92 22.43
N PRO A 135 -3.62 16.09 23.30
CA PRO A 135 -3.21 14.69 23.46
C PRO A 135 -3.31 13.91 22.15
N GLN A 136 -2.36 13.00 21.93
CA GLN A 136 -2.27 12.18 20.71
C GLN A 136 -3.59 11.49 20.34
N TRP A 137 -4.27 10.85 21.30
CA TRP A 137 -5.53 10.15 21.03
C TRP A 137 -6.65 11.10 20.57
N VAL A 138 -6.67 12.34 21.06
CA VAL A 138 -7.66 13.36 20.65
C VAL A 138 -7.39 13.79 19.21
N LEU A 139 -6.13 14.00 18.85
CA LEU A 139 -5.72 14.31 17.47
C LEU A 139 -6.10 13.16 16.53
N ALA A 140 -5.81 11.91 16.91
CA ALA A 140 -6.19 10.74 16.14
C ALA A 140 -7.73 10.65 15.97
N LEU A 141 -8.50 10.93 17.03
CA LEU A 141 -9.96 10.99 16.95
C LEU A 141 -10.45 12.07 15.97
N ILE A 142 -9.87 13.27 16.04
CA ILE A 142 -10.21 14.39 15.14
C ILE A 142 -9.96 13.98 13.70
N PHE A 143 -8.78 13.43 13.39
CA PHE A 143 -8.45 12.98 12.03
C PHE A 143 -9.42 11.89 11.55
N MET A 144 -9.70 10.88 12.36
CA MET A 144 -10.67 9.83 12.02
C MET A 144 -12.06 10.40 11.74
N CYS A 145 -12.57 11.31 12.58
CA CYS A 145 -13.86 11.95 12.38
C CYS A 145 -13.92 12.77 11.08
N VAL A 146 -12.92 13.63 10.86
CA VAL A 146 -12.84 14.50 9.68
C VAL A 146 -12.77 13.68 8.39
N PHE A 147 -11.86 12.70 8.32
CA PHE A 147 -11.69 11.91 7.11
C PHE A 147 -12.84 10.92 6.86
N THR A 148 -13.48 10.42 7.92
CA THR A 148 -14.74 9.68 7.79
C THR A 148 -15.84 10.56 7.18
N ALA A 149 -16.01 11.79 7.67
CA ALA A 149 -16.99 12.72 7.12
C ALA A 149 -16.70 13.05 5.64
N VAL A 150 -15.43 13.33 5.30
CA VAL A 150 -15.00 13.59 3.91
C VAL A 150 -15.35 12.41 2.99
N ASN A 151 -15.03 11.18 3.40
CA ASN A 151 -15.30 9.96 2.62
C ASN A 151 -16.80 9.67 2.44
N LEU A 152 -17.65 10.11 3.37
CA LEU A 152 -19.10 9.96 3.27
C LEU A 152 -19.76 11.07 2.42
N LEU A 153 -19.16 12.26 2.34
CA LEU A 153 -19.79 13.45 1.75
C LEU A 153 -19.36 13.74 0.31
N HIS A 154 -18.11 13.45 -0.09
CA HIS A 154 -17.53 13.82 -1.39
C HIS A 154 -16.55 12.76 -1.93
N VAL A 155 -16.88 12.14 -3.08
CA VAL A 155 -15.97 11.18 -3.77
C VAL A 155 -15.37 11.80 -5.04
N GLU A 156 -15.95 12.86 -5.59
CA GLU A 156 -15.66 13.32 -6.95
C GLU A 156 -14.44 14.26 -7.08
N THR A 157 -13.95 14.86 -5.98
CA THR A 157 -12.74 15.71 -5.98
C THR A 157 -11.47 14.97 -5.52
N LEU A 158 -11.57 13.70 -5.14
CA LEU A 158 -10.48 12.97 -4.48
C LEU A 158 -9.24 12.78 -5.36
N GLY A 159 -9.41 12.56 -6.66
CA GLY A 159 -8.29 12.25 -7.55
C GLY A 159 -7.32 13.41 -7.79
N GLU A 160 -7.85 14.63 -7.98
CA GLU A 160 -7.02 15.81 -8.22
C GLU A 160 -6.38 16.31 -6.92
N THR A 161 -7.11 16.30 -5.80
CA THR A 161 -6.55 16.62 -4.49
C THR A 161 -5.42 15.66 -4.12
N GLU A 162 -5.61 14.36 -4.37
CA GLU A 162 -4.57 13.36 -4.09
C GLU A 162 -3.37 13.49 -5.02
N PHE A 163 -3.56 13.93 -6.27
CA PHE A 163 -2.45 14.26 -7.17
C PHE A 163 -1.55 15.36 -6.59
N TRP A 164 -2.15 16.45 -6.08
CA TRP A 164 -1.40 17.54 -5.47
C TRP A 164 -0.71 17.12 -4.18
N PHE A 165 -1.38 16.32 -3.34
CA PHE A 165 -0.74 15.77 -2.14
C PHE A 165 0.42 14.84 -2.48
N ALA A 166 0.27 13.95 -3.46
CA ALA A 166 1.37 13.09 -3.91
C ALA A 166 2.56 13.92 -4.44
N MET A 167 2.31 15.02 -5.15
CA MET A 167 3.37 15.93 -5.62
C MET A 167 4.10 16.59 -4.44
N LEU A 168 3.36 17.10 -3.45
CA LEU A 168 3.93 17.69 -2.23
C LEU A 168 4.87 16.71 -1.52
N LYS A 169 4.43 15.46 -1.33
CA LYS A 169 5.23 14.39 -0.70
C LYS A 169 6.54 14.16 -1.42
N VAL A 170 6.50 14.04 -2.76
CA VAL A 170 7.68 13.80 -3.58
C VAL A 170 8.66 14.96 -3.49
N LEU A 171 8.17 16.20 -3.58
CA LEU A 171 9.04 17.39 -3.48
C LEU A 171 9.68 17.51 -2.11
N ALA A 172 8.97 17.18 -1.03
CA ALA A 172 9.50 17.22 0.32
C ALA A 172 10.62 16.19 0.53
N VAL A 173 10.44 14.96 0.05
CA VAL A 173 11.49 13.93 0.11
C VAL A 173 12.69 14.31 -0.75
N LEU A 174 12.48 14.86 -1.95
CA LEU A 174 13.58 15.36 -2.79
C LEU A 174 14.34 16.51 -2.11
N GLY A 175 13.64 17.47 -1.50
CA GLY A 175 14.25 18.55 -0.74
C GLY A 175 15.07 18.03 0.43
N PHE A 176 14.53 17.06 1.17
CA PHE A 176 15.25 16.37 2.25
C PHE A 176 16.54 15.71 1.75
N LEU A 177 16.49 14.98 0.64
CA LEU A 177 17.67 14.34 0.06
C LEU A 177 18.73 15.36 -0.36
N VAL A 178 18.32 16.48 -0.96
CA VAL A 178 19.24 17.57 -1.31
C VAL A 178 19.91 18.13 -0.06
N VAL A 179 19.14 18.46 0.97
CA VAL A 179 19.68 18.96 2.26
C VAL A 179 20.64 17.95 2.87
N GLY A 180 20.27 16.67 2.90
CA GLY A 180 21.10 15.59 3.41
C GLY A 180 22.42 15.45 2.65
N VAL A 181 22.40 15.50 1.32
CA VAL A 181 23.64 15.49 0.52
C VAL A 181 24.49 16.71 0.83
N LEU A 182 23.90 17.91 0.89
CA LEU A 182 24.62 19.15 1.22
C LEU A 182 25.25 19.11 2.62
N LEU A 183 24.58 18.49 3.60
CA LEU A 183 25.13 18.21 4.92
C LEU A 183 26.36 17.30 4.81
N LEU A 184 26.24 16.18 4.10
CA LEU A 184 27.31 15.18 3.99
C LEU A 184 28.55 15.68 3.24
N ILE A 185 28.41 16.64 2.32
CA ILE A 185 29.54 17.25 1.60
C ILE A 185 30.09 18.54 2.24
N ASN A 186 29.71 18.85 3.49
CA ASN A 186 30.16 20.06 4.23
C ASN A 186 29.78 21.41 3.55
N VAL A 187 28.65 21.47 2.85
CA VAL A 187 28.15 22.76 2.31
C VAL A 187 27.28 23.49 3.32
N LEU A 188 26.65 22.77 4.25
CA LEU A 188 25.80 23.35 5.29
C LEU A 188 26.61 23.79 6.52
N PRO A 189 26.03 24.66 7.39
CA PRO A 189 26.72 25.18 8.58
C PRO A 189 27.12 24.08 9.59
N ALA A 190 26.37 22.98 9.62
CA ALA A 190 26.68 21.84 10.47
C ALA A 190 27.81 21.00 9.85
N PRO A 191 28.79 20.55 10.66
CA PRO A 191 29.89 19.72 10.16
C PRO A 191 29.35 18.36 9.69
N SER A 192 29.89 17.87 8.58
CA SER A 192 29.58 16.54 8.07
C SER A 192 30.13 15.48 9.02
N PRO A 193 29.30 14.57 9.52
CA PRO A 193 29.74 13.40 10.29
C PRO A 193 30.48 12.36 9.42
N GLY A 194 30.55 12.56 8.10
CA GLY A 194 31.20 11.62 7.19
C GLY A 194 30.56 10.24 7.21
N LEU A 195 31.37 9.20 7.42
CA LEU A 195 30.91 7.81 7.55
C LEU A 195 30.93 7.31 9.01
N ALA A 196 31.28 8.17 9.97
CA ALA A 196 31.48 7.80 11.38
C ALA A 196 30.23 7.12 11.98
N ASN A 197 29.04 7.68 11.71
CA ASN A 197 27.78 7.16 12.22
C ASN A 197 27.44 5.73 11.75
N LEU A 198 28.11 5.20 10.72
CA LEU A 198 27.93 3.80 10.30
C LEU A 198 28.64 2.79 11.21
N THR A 199 29.68 3.20 11.95
CA THR A 199 30.54 2.27 12.69
C THR A 199 30.75 2.65 14.14
N ASP A 200 30.70 3.94 14.48
CA ASP A 200 31.20 4.44 15.75
C ASP A 200 30.20 4.20 16.91
N HIS A 201 28.95 3.91 16.57
CA HIS A 201 27.87 3.60 17.52
C HIS A 201 27.61 2.08 17.54
N HIS A 202 28.53 1.29 18.10
CA HIS A 202 28.41 -0.18 18.20
C HIS A 202 28.46 -0.95 16.86
N GLY A 203 29.03 -0.36 15.82
CA GLY A 203 29.23 -0.99 14.51
C GLY A 203 28.04 -0.89 13.56
N PHE A 204 28.20 -1.43 12.36
CA PHE A 204 27.18 -1.35 11.30
C PHE A 204 25.91 -2.16 11.60
N MET A 205 26.03 -3.27 12.32
CA MET A 205 24.92 -4.17 12.64
C MET A 205 24.86 -4.42 14.15
N PRO A 206 24.54 -3.39 14.94
CA PRO A 206 24.65 -3.41 16.41
C PRO A 206 23.70 -4.42 17.06
N ASN A 207 22.52 -4.61 16.47
CA ASN A 207 21.48 -5.54 16.94
C ASN A 207 21.51 -6.90 16.21
N GLY A 208 22.59 -7.18 15.46
CA GLY A 208 22.75 -8.42 14.71
C GLY A 208 21.69 -8.67 13.63
N LEU A 209 21.61 -9.92 13.16
CA LEU A 209 20.63 -10.33 12.15
C LEU A 209 19.18 -10.26 12.64
N SER A 210 18.95 -10.38 13.96
CA SER A 210 17.63 -10.21 14.57
C SER A 210 17.11 -8.78 14.43
N GLY A 211 17.98 -7.77 14.58
CA GLY A 211 17.61 -6.36 14.37
C GLY A 211 17.22 -6.09 12.91
N VAL A 212 18.00 -6.62 11.96
CA VAL A 212 17.69 -6.57 10.52
C VAL A 212 16.33 -7.24 10.24
N ALA A 213 16.05 -8.37 10.88
CA ALA A 213 14.77 -9.06 10.79
C ALA A 213 13.60 -8.22 11.32
N GLY A 214 13.77 -7.56 12.46
CA GLY A 214 12.78 -6.65 13.04
C GLY A 214 12.46 -5.48 12.13
N ALA A 215 13.48 -4.88 11.53
CA ALA A 215 13.31 -3.79 10.56
C ALA A 215 12.60 -4.24 9.28
N LEU A 216 12.77 -5.49 8.83
CA LEU A 216 12.20 -5.97 7.57
C LEU A 216 10.66 -5.91 7.54
N LEU A 217 9.94 -6.18 8.63
CA LEU A 217 8.47 -6.05 8.63
C LEU A 217 8.04 -4.59 8.49
N VAL A 218 8.73 -3.67 9.16
CA VAL A 218 8.44 -2.24 9.08
C VAL A 218 8.77 -1.69 7.68
N VAL A 219 9.85 -2.17 7.07
CA VAL A 219 10.22 -1.86 5.68
C VAL A 219 9.17 -2.39 4.70
N VAL A 220 8.71 -3.63 4.88
CA VAL A 220 7.66 -4.22 4.04
C VAL A 220 6.36 -3.43 4.19
N PHE A 221 6.02 -2.97 5.40
CA PHE A 221 4.93 -2.01 5.61
C PHE A 221 5.13 -0.73 4.80
N ALA A 222 6.32 -0.14 4.83
CA ALA A 222 6.64 1.07 4.09
C ALA A 222 6.50 0.95 2.57
N PHE A 223 6.56 -0.27 2.04
CA PHE A 223 6.33 -0.56 0.63
C PHE A 223 4.89 -1.00 0.29
N GLY A 224 4.06 -1.23 1.31
CA GLY A 224 2.65 -1.54 1.12
C GLY A 224 1.90 -0.46 0.34
N GLY A 225 0.89 -0.88 -0.45
CA GLY A 225 0.09 0.04 -1.26
C GLY A 225 0.69 0.35 -2.63
N THR A 226 2.00 0.13 -2.84
CA THR A 226 2.62 0.25 -4.18
C THR A 226 2.00 -0.72 -5.19
N GLU A 227 1.52 -1.88 -4.75
CA GLU A 227 0.82 -2.86 -5.59
C GLU A 227 -0.43 -2.30 -6.29
N LEU A 228 -1.07 -1.27 -5.71
CA LEU A 228 -2.22 -0.59 -6.32
C LEU A 228 -1.85 0.07 -7.66
N ALA A 229 -0.60 0.51 -7.82
CA ALA A 229 -0.15 1.17 -9.03
C ALA A 229 -0.09 0.19 -10.21
N THR A 230 0.32 -1.06 -9.97
CA THR A 230 0.36 -2.10 -11.01
C THR A 230 -1.02 -2.52 -11.47
N ILE A 231 -1.99 -2.55 -10.55
CA ILE A 231 -3.38 -2.89 -10.85
C ILE A 231 -4.00 -1.76 -11.68
N ALA A 232 -3.87 -0.53 -11.20
CA ALA A 232 -4.30 0.65 -11.93
C ALA A 232 -3.70 0.74 -13.32
N ALA A 233 -2.39 0.50 -13.46
CA ALA A 233 -1.71 0.51 -14.75
C ALA A 233 -2.19 -0.60 -15.69
N ALA A 234 -2.69 -1.73 -15.16
CA ALA A 234 -3.22 -2.81 -15.99
C ALA A 234 -4.62 -2.50 -16.56
N GLU A 235 -5.34 -1.54 -15.99
CA GLU A 235 -6.68 -1.10 -16.47
C GLU A 235 -6.59 -0.03 -17.58
N THR A 236 -5.43 0.16 -18.20
CA THR A 236 -5.15 1.28 -19.11
C THR A 236 -4.87 0.82 -20.53
N ASP A 237 -4.92 1.74 -21.50
CA ASP A 237 -4.55 1.46 -22.88
C ASP A 237 -3.09 0.99 -22.97
N GLU A 238 -2.83 -0.17 -23.59
CA GLU A 238 -1.53 -0.87 -23.56
C GLU A 238 -1.06 -1.33 -22.15
N PRO A 239 -1.78 -2.27 -21.48
CA PRO A 239 -1.50 -2.72 -20.11
C PRO A 239 -0.04 -3.13 -19.88
N ALA A 240 0.54 -3.92 -20.79
CA ALA A 240 1.91 -4.43 -20.64
C ALA A 240 2.96 -3.30 -20.54
N LYS A 241 2.83 -2.28 -21.39
CA LYS A 241 3.75 -1.14 -21.44
C LYS A 241 3.57 -0.26 -20.22
N ASN A 242 2.33 0.03 -19.84
CA ASN A 242 2.03 0.90 -18.71
C ASN A 242 2.40 0.27 -17.37
N VAL A 243 2.15 -1.03 -17.19
CA VAL A 243 2.62 -1.79 -16.02
C VAL A 243 4.15 -1.79 -15.96
N SER A 244 4.83 -2.08 -17.07
CA SER A 244 6.31 -2.06 -17.11
C SER A 244 6.88 -0.67 -16.75
N ARG A 245 6.25 0.39 -17.28
CA ARG A 245 6.62 1.78 -16.96
C ARG A 245 6.37 2.10 -15.48
N ALA A 246 5.22 1.70 -14.93
CA ALA A 246 4.88 1.88 -13.53
C ALA A 246 5.93 1.22 -12.62
N ILE A 247 6.27 -0.06 -12.86
CA ILE A 247 7.30 -0.79 -12.10
C ILE A 247 8.64 -0.05 -12.16
N ARG A 248 9.09 0.39 -13.35
CA ARG A 248 10.36 1.13 -13.48
C ARG A 248 10.34 2.45 -12.71
N THR A 249 9.23 3.20 -12.79
CA THR A 249 9.12 4.47 -12.06
C THR A 249 9.07 4.25 -10.55
N ILE A 250 8.42 3.19 -10.09
CA ILE A 250 8.33 2.84 -8.67
C ILE A 250 9.69 2.39 -8.15
N LEU A 251 10.41 1.53 -8.88
CA LEU A 251 11.75 1.09 -8.51
C LEU A 251 12.70 2.28 -8.29
N ILE A 252 12.77 3.20 -9.24
CA ILE A 252 13.64 4.38 -9.13
C ILE A 252 13.21 5.23 -7.94
N ARG A 253 11.91 5.45 -7.75
CA ARG A 253 11.38 6.26 -6.65
C ARG A 253 11.61 5.61 -5.30
N VAL A 254 11.40 4.30 -5.16
CA VAL A 254 11.63 3.57 -3.91
C VAL A 254 13.12 3.57 -3.55
N LEU A 255 14.01 3.31 -4.51
CA LEU A 255 15.46 3.41 -4.27
C LEU A 255 15.86 4.82 -3.85
N VAL A 256 15.44 5.86 -4.58
CA VAL A 256 15.85 7.23 -4.28
C VAL A 256 15.21 7.73 -2.98
N PHE A 257 13.90 7.57 -2.81
CA PHE A 257 13.14 8.15 -1.69
C PHE A 257 13.26 7.35 -0.41
N TYR A 258 13.36 6.03 -0.47
CA TYR A 258 13.41 5.20 0.74
C TYR A 258 14.85 4.86 1.07
N VAL A 259 15.58 4.17 0.19
CA VAL A 259 16.97 3.80 0.46
C VAL A 259 17.85 5.04 0.58
N GLY A 260 17.68 6.02 -0.31
CA GLY A 260 18.42 7.28 -0.24
C GLY A 260 18.14 8.07 1.03
N ALA A 261 16.88 8.17 1.47
CA ALA A 261 16.54 8.93 2.68
C ALA A 261 17.07 8.23 3.93
N VAL A 262 16.93 6.90 4.02
CA VAL A 262 17.47 6.09 5.12
C VAL A 262 18.99 6.19 5.17
N ALA A 263 19.67 6.13 4.02
CA ALA A 263 21.11 6.29 3.96
C ALA A 263 21.55 7.67 4.46
N VAL A 264 20.85 8.73 4.06
CA VAL A 264 21.08 10.09 4.60
C VAL A 264 20.88 10.11 6.11
N MET A 265 19.82 9.50 6.63
CA MET A 265 19.52 9.50 8.07
C MET A 265 20.61 8.85 8.91
N VAL A 266 21.02 7.62 8.57
CA VAL A 266 22.05 6.88 9.35
C VAL A 266 23.46 7.41 9.13
N LEU A 267 23.70 8.20 8.07
CA LEU A 267 24.94 8.94 7.89
C LEU A 267 24.93 10.24 8.67
N ALA A 268 23.82 10.98 8.65
CA ALA A 268 23.70 12.30 9.27
C ALA A 268 23.63 12.24 10.80
N MET A 269 23.06 11.18 11.38
CA MET A 269 22.85 11.07 12.81
C MET A 269 23.15 9.66 13.35
N PRO A 270 23.59 9.55 14.61
CA PRO A 270 23.67 8.27 15.32
C PRO A 270 22.34 7.52 15.31
N TRP A 271 22.38 6.21 15.07
CA TRP A 271 21.17 5.39 14.99
C TRP A 271 20.46 5.22 16.35
N ASP A 272 21.20 5.40 17.45
CA ASP A 272 20.75 5.30 18.83
C ASP A 272 20.18 6.63 19.38
N ASP A 273 20.15 7.68 18.57
CA ASP A 273 19.50 8.95 18.92
C ASP A 273 17.96 8.79 18.95
N GLU A 274 17.36 9.17 20.08
CA GLU A 274 15.92 9.07 20.28
C GLU A 274 15.14 10.00 19.34
N THR A 275 15.69 11.16 18.99
CA THR A 275 15.05 12.12 18.08
C THR A 275 14.98 11.57 16.66
N LEU A 276 16.01 10.81 16.23
CA LEU A 276 16.01 10.13 14.94
C LEU A 276 14.95 9.03 14.89
N SER A 277 14.71 8.35 16.01
CA SER A 277 13.68 7.30 16.10
C SER A 277 12.25 7.88 16.09
N ALA A 278 12.05 9.05 16.69
CA ALA A 278 10.75 9.71 16.80
C ALA A 278 10.30 10.38 15.48
N SER A 279 11.16 11.25 14.93
CA SER A 279 10.85 11.99 13.70
C SER A 279 12.09 12.12 12.78
N PRO A 280 12.45 11.04 12.05
CA PRO A 280 13.72 10.94 11.34
C PRO A 280 14.02 12.09 10.38
N PHE A 281 13.00 12.52 9.63
CA PHE A 281 13.14 13.60 8.66
C PHE A 281 13.36 14.95 9.35
N VAL A 282 12.65 15.22 10.45
CA VAL A 282 12.78 16.47 11.20
C VAL A 282 14.12 16.51 11.95
N ALA A 283 14.51 15.41 12.58
CA ALA A 283 15.75 15.29 13.33
C ALA A 283 16.98 15.65 12.48
N VAL A 284 17.07 15.09 11.27
CA VAL A 284 18.17 15.39 10.35
C VAL A 284 18.16 16.85 9.88
N LEU A 285 16.98 17.46 9.65
CA LEU A 285 16.90 18.89 9.29
C LEU A 285 17.36 19.81 10.44
N ASN A 286 17.08 19.42 11.68
CA ASN A 286 17.54 20.14 12.87
C ASN A 286 19.06 20.07 13.00
N VAL A 287 19.64 18.87 12.86
CA VAL A 287 21.11 18.68 12.85
C VAL A 287 21.75 19.42 11.67
N ALA A 288 21.08 19.51 10.52
CA ALA A 288 21.55 20.26 9.35
C ALA A 288 21.58 21.79 9.56
N GLY A 289 21.10 22.31 10.69
CA GLY A 289 21.08 23.74 11.00
C GLY A 289 19.95 24.50 10.31
N LEU A 290 18.84 23.82 9.96
CA LEU A 290 17.67 24.41 9.27
C LEU A 290 16.41 24.35 10.15
N PRO A 291 16.39 24.95 11.36
CA PRO A 291 15.24 24.86 12.27
C PRO A 291 13.96 25.48 11.70
N ALA A 292 14.06 26.44 10.78
CA ALA A 292 12.89 26.98 10.08
C ALA A 292 12.20 25.93 9.17
N ALA A 293 12.92 24.89 8.73
CA ALA A 293 12.39 23.83 7.89
C ALA A 293 11.69 22.72 8.69
N GLU A 294 11.91 22.62 10.01
CA GLU A 294 11.30 21.62 10.89
C GLU A 294 9.77 21.72 10.90
N GLY A 295 9.22 22.91 11.17
CA GLY A 295 7.78 23.11 11.24
C GLY A 295 7.09 22.83 9.90
N VAL A 296 7.74 23.23 8.79
CA VAL A 296 7.25 22.97 7.43
C VAL A 296 7.27 21.47 7.13
N MET A 297 8.37 20.78 7.42
CA MET A 297 8.48 19.34 7.21
C MET A 297 7.46 18.58 8.05
N THR A 298 7.28 18.94 9.32
CA THR A 298 6.27 18.36 10.22
C THR A 298 4.87 18.44 9.60
N ILE A 299 4.46 19.61 9.13
CA ILE A 299 3.17 19.80 8.47
C ILE A 299 3.05 18.94 7.21
N ILE A 300 4.11 18.88 6.38
CA ILE A 300 4.10 18.06 5.16
C ILE A 300 3.96 16.58 5.49
N ILE A 301 4.67 16.08 6.50
CA ILE A 301 4.60 14.68 6.96
C ILE A 301 3.18 14.33 7.38
N VAL A 302 2.55 15.20 8.17
CA VAL A 302 1.16 15.00 8.64
C VAL A 302 0.20 14.99 7.46
N LEU A 303 0.30 15.96 6.54
CA LEU A 303 -0.51 15.97 5.33
C LEU A 303 -0.27 14.72 4.46
N ALA A 304 0.96 14.22 4.43
CA ALA A 304 1.31 13.00 3.70
C ALA A 304 0.57 11.77 4.25
N MET A 305 0.60 11.60 5.57
CA MET A 305 -0.09 10.50 6.28
C MET A 305 -1.61 10.61 6.13
N LEU A 306 -2.17 11.81 6.29
CA LEU A 306 -3.61 12.05 6.16
C LEU A 306 -4.12 11.81 4.72
N SER A 307 -3.31 12.14 3.71
CA SER A 307 -3.59 11.77 2.31
C SER A 307 -3.55 10.25 2.10
N ALA A 308 -2.55 9.55 2.66
CA ALA A 308 -2.48 8.09 2.60
C ALA A 308 -3.65 7.42 3.33
N LEU A 309 -4.07 7.94 4.49
CA LEU A 309 -5.25 7.53 5.23
C LEU A 309 -6.49 7.57 4.34
N ASN A 310 -6.70 8.69 3.64
CA ASN A 310 -7.83 8.85 2.74
C ASN A 310 -7.82 7.85 1.58
N ALA A 311 -6.68 7.65 0.94
CA ALA A 311 -6.53 6.67 -0.14
C ALA A 311 -6.83 5.23 0.32
N ASN A 312 -6.39 4.88 1.54
CA ASN A 312 -6.62 3.56 2.13
C ASN A 312 -8.09 3.36 2.55
N MET A 313 -8.77 4.38 3.08
CA MET A 313 -10.23 4.32 3.34
C MET A 313 -11.03 4.02 2.07
N TYR A 314 -10.66 4.67 0.98
CA TYR A 314 -11.25 4.43 -0.33
C TYR A 314 -10.97 3.01 -0.86
N GLY A 315 -9.72 2.55 -0.77
CA GLY A 315 -9.33 1.20 -1.18
C GLY A 315 -10.02 0.10 -0.37
N GLY A 316 -10.06 0.26 0.95
CA GLY A 316 -10.68 -0.68 1.89
C GLY A 316 -12.18 -0.84 1.65
N SER A 317 -12.90 0.28 1.56
CA SER A 317 -14.35 0.26 1.31
C SER A 317 -14.71 -0.41 -0.02
N ARG A 318 -13.90 -0.22 -1.07
CA ARG A 318 -14.11 -0.87 -2.37
C ARG A 318 -13.77 -2.35 -2.39
N MET A 319 -12.75 -2.79 -1.67
CA MET A 319 -12.47 -4.21 -1.53
C MET A 319 -13.60 -4.93 -0.79
N LEU A 320 -14.10 -4.33 0.29
CA LEU A 320 -15.20 -4.90 1.06
C LEU A 320 -16.49 -4.96 0.24
N TYR A 321 -16.79 -3.89 -0.51
CA TYR A 321 -17.87 -3.87 -1.50
C TYR A 321 -17.71 -4.98 -2.56
N SER A 322 -16.49 -5.17 -3.09
CA SER A 322 -16.18 -6.22 -4.06
C SER A 322 -16.35 -7.63 -3.48
N LEU A 323 -15.93 -7.86 -2.24
CA LEU A 323 -16.18 -9.12 -1.53
C LEU A 323 -17.68 -9.37 -1.37
N ALA A 324 -18.45 -8.35 -1.02
CA ALA A 324 -19.90 -8.47 -0.86
C ALA A 324 -20.61 -8.79 -2.17
N ARG A 325 -20.21 -8.14 -3.29
CA ARG A 325 -20.71 -8.46 -4.63
C ARG A 325 -20.38 -9.88 -5.06
N ARG A 326 -19.16 -10.34 -4.76
CA ARG A 326 -18.69 -11.72 -4.99
C ARG A 326 -19.16 -12.66 -3.88
N GLY A 327 -20.33 -12.45 -3.29
CA GLY A 327 -20.94 -13.36 -2.31
C GLY A 327 -20.09 -13.75 -1.08
N SER A 328 -18.97 -13.06 -0.86
CA SER A 328 -17.89 -13.40 0.07
C SER A 328 -17.92 -12.55 1.34
N ALA A 329 -18.88 -11.62 1.41
CA ALA A 329 -19.24 -10.82 2.56
C ALA A 329 -20.77 -10.61 2.58
N PRO A 330 -21.37 -10.16 3.70
CA PRO A 330 -22.81 -9.93 3.78
C PRO A 330 -23.34 -9.02 2.67
N LYS A 331 -24.49 -9.38 2.06
CA LYS A 331 -25.07 -8.66 0.90
C LYS A 331 -25.30 -7.17 1.15
N GLY A 332 -25.59 -6.77 2.39
CA GLY A 332 -25.76 -5.36 2.77
C GLY A 332 -24.52 -4.51 2.44
N LEU A 333 -23.32 -5.08 2.48
CA LEU A 333 -22.08 -4.33 2.18
C LEU A 333 -21.93 -3.99 0.69
N ALA A 334 -22.76 -4.60 -0.17
CA ALA A 334 -22.86 -4.29 -1.59
C ALA A 334 -23.87 -3.16 -1.90
N THR A 335 -24.47 -2.51 -0.90
CA THR A 335 -25.38 -1.37 -1.15
C THR A 335 -24.59 -0.08 -1.37
N ILE A 336 -24.97 0.67 -2.40
CA ILE A 336 -24.45 2.01 -2.70
C ILE A 336 -25.53 3.08 -2.41
N ASN A 337 -25.11 4.28 -2.02
CA ASN A 337 -26.01 5.43 -1.89
C ASN A 337 -26.25 6.12 -3.25
N ALA A 338 -27.08 7.17 -3.28
CA ALA A 338 -27.39 7.94 -4.49
C ALA A 338 -26.16 8.60 -5.16
N LYS A 339 -25.04 8.72 -4.44
CA LYS A 339 -23.76 9.25 -4.93
C LYS A 339 -22.78 8.14 -5.36
N GLY A 340 -23.23 6.88 -5.44
CA GLY A 340 -22.39 5.74 -5.83
C GLY A 340 -21.41 5.26 -4.75
N VAL A 341 -21.58 5.69 -3.50
CA VAL A 341 -20.68 5.35 -2.38
C VAL A 341 -21.17 4.11 -1.63
N PRO A 342 -20.33 3.08 -1.41
CA PRO A 342 -20.70 1.91 -0.63
C PRO A 342 -20.65 2.22 0.88
N TYR A 343 -21.61 3.00 1.37
CA TYR A 343 -21.56 3.65 2.69
C TYR A 343 -21.38 2.67 3.86
N LEU A 344 -22.02 1.49 3.84
CA LEU A 344 -21.82 0.48 4.89
C LEU A 344 -20.40 -0.08 4.89
N SER A 345 -19.80 -0.25 3.71
CA SER A 345 -18.40 -0.68 3.60
C SER A 345 -17.44 0.40 4.08
N VAL A 346 -17.75 1.68 3.87
CA VAL A 346 -16.98 2.81 4.44
C VAL A 346 -17.07 2.78 5.96
N ILE A 347 -18.28 2.73 6.53
CA ILE A 347 -18.50 2.71 7.99
C ILE A 347 -17.73 1.55 8.64
N LEU A 348 -17.85 0.33 8.10
CA LEU A 348 -17.12 -0.81 8.65
C LEU A 348 -15.60 -0.65 8.55
N SER A 349 -15.10 -0.05 7.47
CA SER A 349 -13.66 0.14 7.29
C SER A 349 -13.08 1.18 8.25
N VAL A 350 -13.86 2.18 8.67
CA VAL A 350 -13.40 3.22 9.62
C VAL A 350 -13.57 2.82 11.08
N LEU A 351 -14.50 1.90 11.40
CA LEU A 351 -14.73 1.45 12.77
C LEU A 351 -13.46 0.91 13.42
N GLY A 352 -12.63 0.16 12.68
CA GLY A 352 -11.34 -0.30 13.22
C GLY A 352 -10.35 0.84 13.50
N GLY A 353 -10.41 1.94 12.75
CA GLY A 353 -9.68 3.17 13.06
C GLY A 353 -10.15 3.83 14.36
N PHE A 354 -11.46 3.83 14.65
CA PHE A 354 -11.96 4.30 15.95
C PHE A 354 -11.59 3.38 17.11
N VAL A 355 -11.56 2.06 16.90
CA VAL A 355 -11.02 1.11 17.88
C VAL A 355 -9.54 1.41 18.15
N ALA A 356 -8.77 1.69 17.09
CA ALA A 356 -7.38 2.09 17.23
C ALA A 356 -7.17 3.39 18.01
N VAL A 357 -8.07 4.37 17.90
CA VAL A 357 -8.06 5.57 18.75
C VAL A 357 -8.16 5.20 20.24
N VAL A 358 -9.04 4.25 20.60
CA VAL A 358 -9.14 3.76 21.98
C VAL A 358 -7.87 3.04 22.40
N LEU A 359 -7.30 2.18 21.53
CA LEU A 359 -6.03 1.51 21.81
C LEU A 359 -4.87 2.50 21.94
N ASN A 360 -4.90 3.61 21.20
CA ASN A 360 -3.93 4.69 21.32
C ASN A 360 -4.08 5.47 22.63
N TYR A 361 -5.30 5.65 23.14
CA TYR A 361 -5.51 6.20 24.48
C TYR A 361 -4.93 5.29 25.58
N LEU A 362 -5.09 3.97 25.44
CA LEU A 362 -4.65 3.00 26.45
C LEU A 362 -3.13 2.72 26.39
N TRP A 363 -2.56 2.64 25.19
CA TRP A 363 -1.18 2.21 24.95
C TRP A 363 -0.48 3.03 23.86
N PRO A 364 -0.35 4.37 24.03
CA PRO A 364 0.13 5.27 22.97
C PRO A 364 1.53 4.94 22.44
N GLU A 365 2.44 4.51 23.32
CA GLU A 365 3.85 4.27 22.99
C GLU A 365 4.10 3.01 22.15
N VAL A 366 3.26 1.99 22.30
CA VAL A 366 3.49 0.67 21.69
C VAL A 366 2.53 0.35 20.54
N ILE A 367 1.35 0.97 20.53
CA ILE A 367 0.28 0.57 19.60
C ILE A 367 0.68 0.77 18.14
N LEU A 368 1.42 1.86 17.83
CA LEU A 368 1.82 2.14 16.46
C LEU A 368 2.75 1.04 15.94
N ASN A 369 3.82 0.71 16.69
CA ASN A 369 4.75 -0.34 16.31
C ASN A 369 4.07 -1.71 16.15
N ILE A 370 3.09 -2.03 17.00
CA ILE A 370 2.27 -3.23 16.84
C ILE A 370 1.52 -3.18 15.50
N MET A 371 0.85 -2.08 15.17
CA MET A 371 0.14 -1.92 13.90
C MET A 371 1.07 -2.06 12.68
N LEU A 372 2.25 -1.42 12.71
CA LEU A 372 3.26 -1.52 11.64
C LEU A 372 3.68 -2.98 11.42
N ASN A 373 3.95 -3.72 12.51
CA ASN A 373 4.34 -5.12 12.44
C ASN A 373 3.19 -6.03 11.94
N VAL A 374 1.96 -5.78 12.40
CA VAL A 374 0.78 -6.51 11.90
C VAL A 374 0.66 -6.33 10.40
N VAL A 375 0.64 -5.09 9.92
CA VAL A 375 0.50 -4.82 8.48
C VAL A 375 1.68 -5.37 7.69
N GLY A 376 2.92 -5.22 8.17
CA GLY A 376 4.10 -5.79 7.52
C GLY A 376 3.98 -7.30 7.33
N SER A 377 3.53 -8.02 8.37
CA SER A 377 3.33 -9.47 8.29
C SER A 377 2.19 -9.88 7.36
N THR A 378 1.08 -9.12 7.32
CA THR A 378 -0.03 -9.42 6.39
C THR A 378 0.35 -9.11 4.95
N ILE A 379 1.16 -8.06 4.69
CA ILE A 379 1.70 -7.77 3.35
C ILE A 379 2.57 -8.92 2.87
N LEU A 380 3.46 -9.46 3.71
CA LEU A 380 4.26 -10.65 3.35
C LEU A 380 3.39 -11.84 2.96
N ALA A 381 2.28 -12.06 3.68
CA ALA A 381 1.33 -13.08 3.30
C ALA A 381 0.66 -12.76 1.96
N VAL A 382 0.19 -11.53 1.74
CA VAL A 382 -0.40 -11.11 0.46
C VAL A 382 0.57 -11.33 -0.70
N TRP A 383 1.83 -10.92 -0.54
CA TRP A 383 2.87 -11.09 -1.54
C TRP A 383 3.21 -12.57 -1.78
N THR A 384 3.21 -13.40 -0.74
CA THR A 384 3.36 -14.86 -0.86
C THR A 384 2.26 -15.45 -1.76
N PHE A 385 0.99 -15.13 -1.46
CA PHE A 385 -0.14 -15.62 -2.25
C PHE A 385 -0.09 -15.08 -3.68
N ALA A 386 0.34 -13.82 -3.89
CA ALA A 386 0.51 -13.25 -5.22
C ALA A 386 1.58 -13.99 -6.04
N LEU A 387 2.75 -14.26 -5.45
CA LEU A 387 3.84 -15.00 -6.10
C LEU A 387 3.44 -16.44 -6.43
N ILE A 388 2.79 -17.15 -5.50
CA ILE A 388 2.27 -18.50 -5.73
C ILE A 388 1.22 -18.48 -6.86
N SER A 389 0.31 -17.50 -6.84
CA SER A 389 -0.70 -17.33 -7.88
C SER A 389 -0.06 -17.13 -9.24
N GLN A 390 0.97 -16.28 -9.32
CA GLN A 390 1.70 -16.03 -10.56
C GLN A 390 2.33 -17.33 -11.09
N ILE A 391 3.02 -18.11 -10.25
CA ILE A 391 3.64 -19.37 -10.68
C ILE A 391 2.60 -20.35 -11.23
N ILE A 392 1.47 -20.51 -10.54
CA ILE A 392 0.41 -21.45 -10.95
C ILE A 392 -0.24 -20.99 -12.26
N LEU A 393 -0.66 -19.73 -12.33
CA LEU A 393 -1.34 -19.18 -13.51
C LEU A 393 -0.41 -19.13 -14.72
N ARG A 394 0.86 -18.80 -14.49
CA ARG A 394 1.88 -18.80 -15.54
C ARG A 394 2.10 -20.17 -16.14
N ARG A 395 2.27 -21.20 -15.31
CA ARG A 395 2.42 -22.60 -15.76
C ARG A 395 1.18 -23.09 -16.51
N ARG A 396 -0.02 -22.69 -16.06
CA ARG A 396 -1.28 -23.01 -16.74
C ARG A 396 -1.32 -22.35 -18.13
N ALA A 397 -0.97 -21.08 -18.22
CA ALA A 397 -0.89 -20.35 -19.50
C ALA A 397 0.14 -20.96 -20.46
N ASP A 398 1.34 -21.31 -19.97
CA ASP A 398 2.38 -21.95 -20.79
C ASP A 398 1.91 -23.34 -21.29
N ARG A 399 1.19 -24.12 -20.47
CA ARG A 399 0.58 -25.42 -20.88
C ARG A 399 -0.52 -25.25 -21.93
N GLU A 400 -1.28 -24.16 -21.85
CA GLU A 400 -2.35 -23.82 -22.79
C GLU A 400 -1.82 -23.13 -24.06
N GLY A 401 -0.51 -22.89 -24.17
CA GLY A 401 0.09 -22.19 -25.32
C GLY A 401 -0.29 -20.71 -25.41
N ARG A 402 -0.78 -20.11 -24.31
CA ARG A 402 -1.23 -18.71 -24.29
C ARG A 402 -0.03 -17.75 -24.28
N THR A 403 -0.06 -16.76 -25.14
CA THR A 403 0.92 -15.67 -25.14
C THR A 403 0.52 -14.61 -24.11
N LEU A 404 1.39 -14.36 -23.13
CA LEU A 404 1.15 -13.35 -22.10
C LEU A 404 1.68 -11.97 -22.54
N PRO A 405 0.90 -10.88 -22.37
CA PRO A 405 1.30 -9.53 -22.76
C PRO A 405 2.53 -9.01 -22.00
N LEU A 406 2.69 -9.44 -20.75
CA LEU A 406 3.85 -9.19 -19.90
C LEU A 406 4.39 -10.52 -19.39
N LYS A 407 5.70 -10.61 -19.15
CA LYS A 407 6.32 -11.83 -18.61
C LYS A 407 7.22 -11.53 -17.41
N MET A 408 7.16 -12.35 -16.37
CA MET A 408 8.11 -12.36 -15.28
C MET A 408 9.52 -12.63 -15.83
N TRP A 409 10.50 -11.87 -15.36
CA TRP A 409 11.88 -12.04 -15.80
C TRP A 409 12.41 -13.40 -15.31
N ALA A 410 13.20 -14.07 -16.17
CA ALA A 410 13.83 -15.36 -15.85
C ALA A 410 12.89 -16.37 -15.16
N PHE A 411 11.63 -16.45 -15.59
CA PHE A 411 10.66 -17.39 -15.03
C PHE A 411 11.09 -18.85 -15.23
N PRO A 412 10.97 -19.73 -14.23
CA PRO A 412 10.42 -19.51 -12.88
C PRO A 412 11.44 -19.09 -11.81
N GLY A 413 12.72 -18.94 -12.18
CA GLY A 413 13.83 -18.71 -11.24
C GLY A 413 13.61 -17.50 -10.33
N LEU A 414 13.28 -16.33 -10.89
CA LEU A 414 13.06 -15.13 -10.07
C LEU A 414 11.77 -15.17 -9.23
N SER A 415 10.74 -15.92 -9.65
CA SER A 415 9.55 -16.14 -8.83
C SER A 415 9.87 -16.99 -7.60
N TYR A 416 10.69 -18.04 -7.77
CA TYR A 416 11.15 -18.87 -6.66
C TYR A 416 12.14 -18.13 -5.76
N PHE A 417 13.03 -17.32 -6.33
CA PHE A 417 13.91 -16.46 -5.56
C PHE A 417 13.12 -15.45 -4.70
N ALA A 418 12.06 -14.84 -5.24
CA ALA A 418 11.19 -13.96 -4.46
C ALA A 418 10.50 -14.70 -3.29
N LEU A 419 10.00 -15.92 -3.53
CA LEU A 419 9.44 -16.76 -2.45
C LEU A 419 10.50 -17.14 -1.40
N ALA A 420 11.73 -17.45 -1.83
CA ALA A 420 12.83 -17.73 -0.92
C ALA A 420 13.19 -16.49 -0.09
N LEU A 421 13.13 -15.29 -0.67
CA LEU A 421 13.36 -14.04 0.05
C LEU A 421 12.26 -13.78 1.09
N VAL A 422 10.98 -14.01 0.75
CA VAL A 422 9.89 -13.97 1.75
C VAL A 422 10.12 -14.99 2.86
N ALA A 423 10.47 -16.23 2.51
CA ALA A 423 10.75 -17.28 3.48
C ALA A 423 11.93 -16.92 4.39
N ALA A 424 12.98 -16.31 3.85
CA ALA A 424 14.11 -15.82 4.63
C ALA A 424 13.69 -14.71 5.60
N ILE A 425 12.86 -13.75 5.18
CA ILE A 425 12.32 -12.71 6.07
C ILE A 425 11.50 -13.33 7.19
N VAL A 426 10.64 -14.32 6.89
CA VAL A 426 9.85 -15.03 7.90
C VAL A 426 10.74 -15.81 8.86
N VAL A 427 11.70 -16.59 8.36
CA VAL A 427 12.63 -17.37 9.20
C VAL A 427 13.45 -16.46 10.12
N LEU A 428 13.97 -15.35 9.59
CA LEU A 428 14.67 -14.35 10.38
C LEU A 428 13.73 -13.71 11.40
N GLY A 429 12.50 -13.33 11.01
CA GLY A 429 11.51 -12.77 11.93
C GLY A 429 11.10 -13.74 13.03
N MET A 430 11.16 -15.05 12.80
CA MET A 430 10.95 -16.07 13.84
C MET A 430 12.08 -16.07 14.88
N THR A 431 13.24 -15.46 14.66
CA THR A 431 14.30 -15.36 15.67
C THR A 431 14.02 -14.29 16.72
N ASP A 432 13.25 -13.27 16.38
CA ASP A 432 12.83 -12.21 17.30
C ASP A 432 11.51 -12.59 18.01
N PRO A 433 11.42 -12.54 19.36
CA PRO A 433 10.20 -12.94 20.08
C PRO A 433 8.95 -12.13 19.72
N ALA A 434 9.07 -10.81 19.56
CA ALA A 434 7.93 -9.95 19.27
C ALA A 434 7.42 -10.17 17.84
N ILE A 435 8.33 -10.25 16.88
CA ILE A 435 8.01 -10.53 15.48
C ILE A 435 7.48 -11.96 15.29
N ARG A 436 8.03 -12.93 16.02
CA ARG A 436 7.55 -14.33 16.02
C ARG A 436 6.07 -14.40 16.39
N VAL A 437 5.66 -13.76 17.49
CA VAL A 437 4.26 -13.74 17.92
C VAL A 437 3.38 -13.15 16.82
N GLN A 438 3.82 -12.06 16.20
CA GLN A 438 3.10 -11.43 15.10
C GLN A 438 2.95 -12.34 13.87
N LEU A 439 4.04 -12.98 13.43
CA LEU A 439 4.02 -13.90 12.29
C LEU A 439 3.09 -15.10 12.54
N LEU A 440 3.14 -15.67 13.75
CA LEU A 440 2.25 -16.77 14.15
C LEU A 440 0.79 -16.32 14.23
N ALA A 441 0.51 -15.13 14.75
CA ALA A 441 -0.83 -14.56 14.80
C ALA A 441 -1.39 -14.33 13.38
N THR A 442 -0.57 -13.83 12.45
CA THR A 442 -0.94 -13.68 11.05
C THR A 442 -1.19 -15.03 10.37
N ALA A 443 -0.36 -16.04 10.62
CA ALA A 443 -0.60 -17.39 10.12
C ALA A 443 -1.92 -17.98 10.67
N ALA A 444 -2.19 -17.80 11.97
CA ALA A 444 -3.44 -18.22 12.59
C ALA A 444 -4.64 -17.47 11.98
N LEU A 445 -4.54 -16.16 11.76
CA LEU A 445 -5.57 -15.36 11.09
C LEU A 445 -5.87 -15.89 9.69
N ILE A 446 -4.85 -16.21 8.89
CA ILE A 446 -5.02 -16.79 7.55
C ILE A 446 -5.77 -18.12 7.63
N VAL A 447 -5.41 -18.99 8.59
CA VAL A 447 -6.10 -20.27 8.80
C VAL A 447 -7.56 -20.04 9.19
N VAL A 448 -7.84 -19.13 10.13
CA VAL A 448 -9.20 -18.79 10.54
C VAL A 448 -10.01 -18.26 9.35
N LEU A 449 -9.46 -17.33 8.57
CA LEU A 449 -10.11 -16.78 7.38
C LEU A 449 -10.35 -17.87 6.32
N ALA A 450 -9.43 -18.80 6.13
CA ALA A 450 -9.58 -19.92 5.22
C ALA A 450 -10.68 -20.89 5.68
N VAL A 451 -10.75 -21.19 6.98
CA VAL A 451 -11.81 -22.03 7.57
C VAL A 451 -13.16 -21.36 7.44
N LEU A 452 -13.29 -20.09 7.83
CA LEU A 452 -14.53 -19.32 7.68
C LEU A 452 -14.97 -19.23 6.22
N SER A 453 -14.02 -18.97 5.31
CA SER A 453 -14.29 -18.95 3.87
C SER A 453 -14.80 -20.30 3.37
N LYS A 454 -14.24 -21.43 3.86
CA LYS A 454 -14.68 -22.78 3.48
C LYS A 454 -16.06 -23.14 4.06
N VAL A 455 -16.38 -22.69 5.26
CA VAL A 455 -17.73 -22.88 5.85
C VAL A 455 -18.78 -22.09 5.08
N MET A 456 -18.47 -20.86 4.66
CA MET A 456 -19.36 -20.05 3.83
C MET A 456 -19.54 -20.62 2.41
N VAL A 457 -18.55 -21.37 1.87
CA VAL A 457 -18.61 -22.05 0.55
C VAL A 457 -19.66 -23.14 0.47
N ARG A 458 -20.05 -23.76 1.59
CA ARG A 458 -20.97 -24.92 1.55
C ARG A 458 -22.35 -24.59 0.94
N ASN A 459 -22.62 -23.31 0.65
CA ASN A 459 -23.85 -22.81 0.04
C ASN A 459 -23.71 -22.18 -1.37
N LYS A 460 -22.52 -22.07 -2.00
CA LYS A 460 -22.38 -21.45 -3.35
C LYS A 460 -21.24 -22.01 -4.22
N ASP A 461 -21.53 -22.23 -5.51
CA ASP A 461 -20.64 -22.81 -6.52
C ASP A 461 -19.44 -21.94 -6.95
N ALA A 462 -18.42 -22.60 -7.49
CA ALA A 462 -17.11 -22.07 -7.86
C ALA A 462 -17.07 -21.13 -9.09
N SER A 463 -18.21 -20.81 -9.72
CA SER A 463 -18.30 -19.91 -10.90
C SER A 463 -18.02 -18.42 -10.56
N GLU A 464 -17.95 -18.06 -9.28
CA GLU A 464 -17.88 -16.70 -8.76
C GLU A 464 -16.69 -15.84 -9.25
N PHE A 465 -15.62 -16.46 -9.77
CA PHE A 465 -14.41 -15.76 -10.25
C PHE A 465 -14.26 -15.72 -11.78
N ASN A 466 -15.15 -16.38 -12.53
CA ASN A 466 -15.11 -16.43 -14.00
C ASN A 466 -16.09 -15.46 -14.67
N ASP A 467 -17.16 -15.02 -13.99
CA ASP A 467 -18.28 -14.28 -14.59
C ASP A 467 -18.39 -12.80 -14.13
N LEU A 468 -17.26 -12.12 -13.90
CA LEU A 468 -17.30 -10.68 -13.59
C LEU A 468 -17.27 -9.86 -14.88
N PRO A 469 -18.35 -9.15 -15.26
CA PRO A 469 -18.29 -8.26 -16.39
C PRO A 469 -17.29 -7.12 -16.09
N PRO A 470 -16.56 -6.62 -17.10
CA PRO A 470 -15.71 -5.45 -16.95
C PRO A 470 -16.52 -4.27 -16.40
N ASN A 471 -15.83 -3.40 -15.66
CA ASN A 471 -16.36 -2.30 -14.83
C ASN A 471 -17.36 -1.35 -15.57
N THR A 472 -17.40 -1.40 -16.90
CA THR A 472 -18.37 -0.69 -17.74
C THR A 472 -19.83 -1.10 -17.50
N ALA A 473 -20.12 -2.36 -17.20
CA ALA A 473 -21.52 -2.83 -17.08
C ALA A 473 -22.23 -2.36 -15.79
N ALA A 474 -21.47 -2.09 -14.72
CA ALA A 474 -22.03 -1.62 -13.45
C ALA A 474 -22.32 -0.11 -13.45
N ILE A 475 -21.62 0.65 -14.29
CA ILE A 475 -21.89 2.08 -14.53
C ILE A 475 -23.05 2.21 -15.53
N GLN A 476 -23.10 1.37 -16.57
CA GLN A 476 -24.20 1.34 -17.55
C GLN A 476 -25.57 1.09 -16.93
N LYS A 477 -25.70 0.16 -15.97
CA LYS A 477 -27.00 -0.11 -15.33
C LYS A 477 -27.53 1.02 -14.44
N VAL A 478 -26.68 1.94 -14.00
CA VAL A 478 -27.10 3.14 -13.24
C VAL A 478 -27.52 4.27 -14.20
N GLU A 479 -26.94 4.30 -15.41
CA GLU A 479 -27.35 5.24 -16.48
C GLU A 479 -28.63 4.80 -17.20
N GLU A 480 -28.80 3.49 -17.45
CA GLU A 480 -30.04 2.94 -18.04
C GLU A 480 -31.26 3.10 -17.13
N GLY A 481 -31.08 3.14 -15.81
CA GLY A 481 -32.16 3.37 -14.84
C GLY A 481 -32.52 4.85 -14.60
N ARG A 482 -31.94 5.79 -15.37
CA ARG A 482 -32.27 7.23 -15.33
C ARG A 482 -32.93 7.73 -16.62
N VAL A 483 -33.26 6.81 -17.52
CA VAL A 483 -34.09 7.06 -18.69
C VAL A 483 -35.33 6.18 -18.57
N ASP A 484 -36.22 6.55 -17.66
CA ASP A 484 -37.66 6.33 -17.72
C ASP A 484 -38.37 7.31 -16.76
#